data_AF-A0A0L0VTB3-F1
#
_entry.id   AF-A0A0L0VTB3-F1
#
_cell.length_a   1.000
_cell.length_b   1.000
_cell.length_c   1.000
_cell.angle_alpha   90.00
_cell.angle_beta   90.00
_cell.angle_gamma   90.00
#
_symmetry.space_group_name_H-M   'P 1'
#
loop_
_entity.id
_entity.type
_entity.pdbx_description
1 polymer ?
#
loop_
_entity_poly.entity_id
_entity_poly.type
_entity_poly.pdbx_seq_one_letter_code
_entity_poly.pdbx_strand_id
1 'polypeptide(L)'
;MATFIPIPLHQNLPLQPPLVEAVPPTLADVARRADYLFKTANYYGGAMGEVDAVPLGNAANALVETSLTSLAREGPVAGLIIAEVGQLLIEIRQTHHAIEQNHAEAQRNHAQTQQAIEQNHAEAQRNHTKAQHNHQLVTGQLDNIVQRLDTNERVLSQLLTHFRNAGELAARFRGYPRDLRDLQAGQGRGRGRGGRGH
;
A
#
# COMPACT_ATOMS: atom_id res chain seq x y z
N MET A 1 -10.39 52.87 -45.74
CA MET A 1 -9.84 52.71 -44.38
C MET A 1 -10.77 51.78 -43.62
N ALA A 2 -10.32 50.54 -43.34
CA ALA A 2 -11.13 49.58 -42.61
C ALA A 2 -10.98 49.83 -41.11
N THR A 3 -12.08 50.22 -40.46
CA THR A 3 -12.12 50.44 -39.01
C THR A 3 -12.18 49.07 -38.34
N PHE A 4 -11.08 48.68 -37.71
CA PHE A 4 -11.03 47.49 -36.86
C PHE A 4 -11.82 47.80 -35.58
N ILE A 5 -13.00 47.20 -35.44
CA ILE A 5 -13.77 47.27 -34.19
C ILE A 5 -13.24 46.14 -33.30
N PRO A 6 -12.54 46.43 -32.18
CA PRO A 6 -12.11 45.38 -31.28
C PRO A 6 -13.33 44.73 -30.63
N ILE A 7 -13.43 43.40 -30.74
CA ILE A 7 -14.40 42.60 -30.00
C ILE A 7 -13.99 42.68 -28.52
N PRO A 8 -14.83 43.22 -27.61
CA PRO A 8 -14.51 43.21 -26.20
C PRO A 8 -14.49 41.76 -25.70
N LEU A 9 -13.35 41.35 -25.13
CA LEU A 9 -13.24 40.15 -24.31
C LEU A 9 -14.11 40.37 -23.05
N HIS A 10 -15.35 39.89 -23.07
CA HIS A 10 -16.25 40.00 -21.93
C HIS A 10 -15.71 39.22 -20.74
N GLN A 11 -15.28 39.98 -19.74
CA GLN A 11 -15.01 39.56 -18.38
C GLN A 11 -16.30 39.04 -17.72
N ASN A 12 -16.22 37.87 -17.07
CA ASN A 12 -16.98 37.46 -15.87
C ASN A 12 -18.41 37.99 -15.70
N LEU A 13 -19.30 37.72 -16.67
CA LEU A 13 -20.75 37.83 -16.45
C LEU A 13 -21.30 36.44 -16.07
N PRO A 14 -22.22 36.31 -15.10
CA PRO A 14 -22.87 35.04 -14.81
C PRO A 14 -23.57 34.54 -16.08
N LEU A 15 -23.29 33.28 -16.45
CA LEU A 15 -23.94 32.61 -17.58
C LEU A 15 -25.47 32.63 -17.35
N GLN A 16 -26.19 33.42 -18.15
CA GLN A 16 -27.66 33.44 -18.12
C GLN A 16 -28.23 32.22 -18.84
N PRO A 17 -29.22 31.53 -18.27
CA PRO A 17 -29.86 30.41 -18.94
C PRO A 17 -30.58 30.88 -20.21
N PRO A 18 -30.46 30.14 -21.34
CA PRO A 18 -31.12 30.51 -22.57
C PRO A 18 -32.65 30.44 -22.43
N LEU A 19 -33.35 31.45 -22.95
CA LEU A 19 -34.80 31.48 -23.09
C LEU A 19 -35.22 30.54 -24.23
N VAL A 20 -36.09 29.57 -23.94
CA VAL A 20 -36.67 28.68 -24.95
C VAL A 20 -37.94 29.35 -25.48
N GLU A 21 -37.87 29.90 -26.70
CA GLU A 21 -38.96 30.69 -27.28
C GLU A 21 -39.93 29.84 -28.12
N ALA A 22 -39.53 28.66 -28.59
CA ALA A 22 -40.33 27.80 -29.45
C ALA A 22 -40.79 26.50 -28.76
N VAL A 23 -42.07 26.14 -28.97
CA VAL A 23 -42.65 24.84 -28.60
C VAL A 23 -43.25 24.20 -29.87
N PRO A 24 -42.71 23.07 -30.38
CA PRO A 24 -41.56 22.32 -29.88
C PRO A 24 -40.21 23.07 -30.10
N PRO A 25 -39.17 22.76 -29.30
CA PRO A 25 -37.88 23.42 -29.38
C PRO A 25 -37.18 23.15 -30.71
N THR A 26 -36.57 24.19 -31.27
CA THR A 26 -35.75 24.08 -32.50
C THR A 26 -34.36 23.54 -32.18
N LEU A 27 -33.64 23.05 -33.20
CA LEU A 27 -32.24 22.61 -33.04
C LEU A 27 -31.35 23.72 -32.43
N ALA A 28 -31.59 24.98 -32.80
CA ALA A 28 -30.90 26.13 -32.24
C ALA A 28 -31.19 26.34 -30.74
N ASP A 29 -32.41 26.05 -30.28
CA ASP A 29 -32.77 26.13 -28.86
C ASP A 29 -32.05 25.06 -28.04
N VAL A 30 -32.00 23.83 -28.56
CA VAL A 30 -31.34 22.71 -27.88
C VAL A 30 -29.82 22.88 -27.89
N ALA A 31 -29.23 23.37 -28.98
CA ALA A 31 -27.80 23.67 -29.07
C ALA A 31 -27.37 24.77 -28.09
N ARG A 32 -28.16 25.86 -27.97
CA ARG A 32 -27.92 26.91 -26.99
C ARG A 32 -27.97 26.37 -25.56
N ARG A 33 -28.89 25.44 -25.27
CA ARG A 33 -29.01 24.82 -23.94
C ARG A 33 -27.85 23.88 -23.62
N ALA A 34 -27.38 23.09 -24.58
CA ALA A 34 -26.22 22.22 -24.40
C ALA A 34 -24.92 23.02 -24.22
N ASP A 35 -24.70 24.06 -25.03
CA ASP A 35 -23.57 24.97 -24.92
C ASP A 35 -23.55 25.69 -23.57
N TYR A 36 -24.73 26.12 -23.09
CA TYR A 36 -24.88 26.66 -21.74
C TYR A 36 -24.43 25.66 -20.67
N LEU A 37 -24.94 24.43 -20.70
CA LEU A 37 -24.60 23.40 -19.71
C LEU A 37 -23.12 23.03 -19.72
N PHE A 38 -22.51 22.92 -20.91
CA PHE A 38 -21.09 22.67 -21.08
C PHE A 38 -20.23 23.82 -20.54
N LYS A 39 -20.63 25.07 -20.80
CA LYS A 39 -19.96 26.26 -20.26
C LYS A 39 -20.10 26.35 -18.75
N THR A 40 -21.27 26.06 -18.17
CA THR A 40 -21.44 26.03 -16.71
C THR A 40 -20.62 24.92 -16.07
N ALA A 41 -20.56 23.74 -16.69
CA ALA A 41 -19.74 22.63 -16.23
C ALA A 41 -18.24 23.00 -16.18
N ASN A 42 -17.73 23.67 -17.22
CA ASN A 42 -16.32 24.10 -17.26
C ASN A 42 -16.02 25.32 -16.38
N TYR A 43 -16.96 26.25 -16.24
CA TYR A 43 -16.78 27.47 -15.44
C TYR A 43 -16.82 27.18 -13.93
N TYR A 44 -17.64 26.22 -13.48
CA TYR A 44 -17.77 25.85 -12.06
C TYR A 44 -17.03 24.55 -11.68
N GLY A 45 -16.73 23.66 -12.64
CA GLY A 45 -16.10 22.36 -12.39
C GLY A 45 -14.63 22.42 -11.96
N GLY A 46 -13.96 23.56 -12.13
CA GLY A 46 -12.59 23.75 -11.61
C GLY A 46 -12.51 23.96 -10.10
N ALA A 47 -13.62 24.29 -9.42
CA ALA A 47 -13.60 24.69 -8.01
C ALA A 47 -14.69 24.05 -7.12
N MET A 48 -15.74 23.40 -7.67
CA MET A 48 -16.88 22.92 -6.87
C MET A 48 -17.32 21.47 -7.05
N GLY A 49 -16.42 20.59 -7.50
CA GLY A 49 -16.68 19.14 -7.51
C GLY A 49 -17.40 18.66 -8.77
N GLU A 50 -17.58 17.34 -8.79
CA GLU A 50 -18.06 16.55 -9.93
C GLU A 50 -19.31 17.19 -10.59
N VAL A 51 -19.20 17.47 -11.88
CA VAL A 51 -20.33 17.95 -12.68
C VAL A 51 -21.37 16.84 -12.74
N ASP A 52 -22.59 17.10 -12.27
CA ASP A 52 -23.70 16.15 -12.40
C ASP A 52 -23.87 15.79 -13.89
N ALA A 53 -23.64 14.52 -14.22
CA ALA A 53 -23.61 14.04 -15.60
C ALA A 53 -25.02 13.94 -16.20
N VAL A 54 -26.06 13.91 -15.36
CA VAL A 54 -27.44 13.68 -15.79
C VAL A 54 -28.00 14.83 -16.64
N PRO A 55 -27.89 16.11 -16.25
CA PRO A 55 -28.36 17.23 -17.07
C PRO A 55 -27.62 17.38 -18.41
N LEU A 56 -26.31 17.10 -18.42
CA LEU A 56 -25.49 17.17 -19.63
C LEU A 56 -25.86 16.06 -20.63
N GLY A 57 -26.04 14.83 -20.12
CA GLY A 57 -26.50 13.68 -20.92
C GLY A 57 -27.89 13.91 -21.52
N ASN A 58 -28.82 14.48 -20.75
CA ASN A 58 -30.16 14.82 -21.23
C ASN A 58 -30.14 15.87 -22.35
N ALA A 59 -29.27 16.88 -22.24
CA ALA A 59 -29.12 17.90 -23.29
C ALA A 59 -28.47 17.35 -24.57
N ALA A 60 -27.48 16.46 -24.44
CA ALA A 60 -26.86 15.77 -25.56
C ALA A 60 -27.87 14.86 -26.30
N ASN A 61 -28.69 14.09 -25.57
CA ASN A 61 -29.75 13.29 -26.17
C ASN A 61 -30.76 14.16 -26.94
N ALA A 62 -31.23 15.25 -26.33
CA ALA A 62 -32.17 16.16 -26.99
C ALA A 62 -31.57 16.78 -28.27
N LEU A 63 -30.26 17.10 -28.26
CA LEU A 63 -29.54 17.63 -29.43
C LEU A 63 -29.52 16.62 -30.57
N VAL A 64 -29.21 15.37 -30.26
CA VAL A 64 -29.15 14.27 -31.22
C VAL A 64 -30.54 14.00 -31.81
N GLU A 65 -31.57 13.89 -30.97
CA GLU A 65 -32.94 13.65 -31.40
C GLU A 65 -33.48 14.77 -32.31
N THR A 66 -33.24 16.03 -31.94
CA THR A 66 -33.68 17.19 -32.75
C THR A 66 -32.89 17.30 -34.06
N SER A 67 -31.60 16.96 -34.07
CA SER A 67 -30.77 16.93 -35.28
C SER A 67 -31.24 15.85 -36.26
N LEU A 68 -31.49 14.64 -35.77
CA LEU A 68 -31.99 13.53 -36.59
C LEU A 68 -33.38 13.82 -37.17
N THR A 69 -34.26 14.44 -36.38
CA THR A 69 -35.60 14.84 -36.83
C THR A 69 -35.54 15.93 -37.91
N SER A 70 -34.58 16.85 -37.79
CA SER A 70 -34.35 17.89 -38.80
C SER A 70 -33.83 17.29 -40.11
N LEU A 71 -32.83 16.40 -40.02
CA LEU A 71 -32.26 15.69 -41.16
C LEU A 71 -33.30 14.85 -41.91
N ALA A 72 -34.19 14.15 -41.20
CA ALA A 72 -35.22 13.30 -41.80
C ALA A 72 -36.14 14.04 -42.80
N ARG A 73 -36.20 15.37 -42.73
CA ARG A 73 -37.00 16.21 -43.63
C ARG A 73 -36.29 16.58 -44.95
N GLU A 74 -34.99 16.29 -45.09
CA GLU A 74 -34.15 16.75 -46.21
C GLU A 74 -34.03 15.77 -47.40
N GLY A 75 -34.73 14.62 -47.37
CA GLY A 75 -34.84 13.69 -48.51
C GLY A 75 -34.06 12.38 -48.36
N PRO A 76 -33.90 11.57 -49.43
CA PRO A 76 -33.50 10.16 -49.33
C PRO A 76 -32.08 9.91 -48.80
N VAL A 77 -31.15 10.84 -48.97
CA VAL A 77 -29.79 10.77 -48.39
C VAL A 77 -29.82 10.87 -46.86
N ALA A 78 -30.79 11.59 -46.30
CA ALA A 78 -30.95 11.69 -44.86
C ALA A 78 -31.35 10.37 -44.20
N GLY A 79 -32.08 9.50 -44.90
CA GLY A 79 -32.46 8.18 -44.38
C GLY A 79 -31.25 7.26 -44.11
N LEU A 80 -30.23 7.32 -44.96
CA LEU A 80 -28.97 6.58 -44.78
C LEU A 80 -28.16 7.13 -43.60
N ILE A 81 -28.03 8.46 -43.51
CA ILE A 81 -27.31 9.13 -42.41
C ILE A 81 -28.00 8.83 -41.06
N ILE A 82 -29.33 8.83 -41.02
CA ILE A 82 -30.09 8.51 -39.81
C ILE A 82 -29.84 7.05 -39.37
N ALA A 83 -29.73 6.11 -40.31
CA ALA A 83 -29.45 4.72 -39.98
C ALA A 83 -28.04 4.53 -39.40
N GLU A 84 -27.01 5.14 -40.01
CA GLU A 84 -25.63 5.07 -39.52
C GLU A 84 -25.47 5.73 -38.15
N VAL A 85 -26.05 6.92 -37.96
CA VAL A 85 -26.02 7.62 -36.67
C VAL A 85 -26.82 6.83 -35.62
N GLY A 86 -27.95 6.22 -35.99
CA GLY A 86 -28.71 5.34 -35.11
C GLY A 86 -27.90 4.15 -34.61
N GLN A 87 -27.13 3.52 -35.49
CA GLN A 87 -26.25 2.40 -35.16
C GLN A 87 -25.12 2.83 -34.21
N LEU A 88 -24.46 3.96 -34.51
CA LEU A 88 -23.42 4.52 -33.65
C LEU A 88 -23.95 4.86 -32.24
N LEU A 89 -25.18 5.37 -32.13
CA LEU A 89 -25.80 5.64 -30.83
C LEU A 89 -26.06 4.38 -30.02
N ILE A 90 -26.46 3.28 -30.67
CA ILE A 90 -26.63 1.98 -30.02
C ILE A 90 -25.29 1.48 -29.48
N GLU A 91 -24.23 1.54 -30.28
CA GLU A 91 -22.87 1.14 -29.88
C GLU A 91 -22.33 2.01 -28.74
N ILE A 92 -22.56 3.32 -28.78
CA ILE A 92 -22.18 4.24 -27.70
C ILE A 92 -22.94 3.90 -26.41
N ARG A 93 -24.24 3.60 -26.48
CA ARG A 93 -25.01 3.20 -25.28
C ARG A 93 -24.51 1.87 -24.69
N GLN A 94 -24.20 0.90 -25.54
CA GLN A 94 -23.67 -0.40 -25.09
C GLN A 94 -22.30 -0.25 -24.44
N THR A 95 -21.40 0.51 -25.05
CA THR A 95 -20.07 0.78 -24.48
C THR A 95 -20.16 1.58 -23.19
N HIS A 96 -21.04 2.58 -23.11
CA HIS A 96 -21.30 3.32 -21.87
C HIS A 96 -21.76 2.39 -20.75
N HIS A 97 -22.72 1.52 -21.03
CA HIS A 97 -23.20 0.57 -20.03
C HIS A 97 -22.12 -0.41 -19.57
N ALA A 98 -21.26 -0.89 -20.49
CA ALA A 98 -20.13 -1.74 -20.13
C ALA A 98 -19.10 -0.99 -19.25
N ILE A 99 -18.87 0.30 -19.51
CA ILE A 99 -17.99 1.14 -18.69
C ILE A 99 -18.57 1.32 -17.29
N GLU A 100 -19.87 1.57 -17.15
CA GLU A 100 -20.54 1.68 -15.85
C GLU A 100 -20.41 0.38 -15.04
N GLN A 101 -20.64 -0.77 -15.68
CA GLN A 101 -20.49 -2.07 -15.03
C GLN A 101 -19.04 -2.31 -14.56
N ASN A 102 -18.07 -2.04 -15.42
CA ASN A 102 -16.65 -2.16 -15.10
C ASN A 102 -16.25 -1.21 -13.96
N HIS A 103 -16.79 0.00 -13.94
CA HIS A 103 -16.53 0.95 -12.87
C HIS A 103 -17.09 0.46 -11.52
N ALA A 104 -18.33 -0.05 -11.52
CA ALA A 104 -18.92 -0.65 -10.33
C ALA A 104 -18.13 -1.86 -9.82
N GLU A 105 -17.63 -2.70 -10.73
CA GLU A 105 -16.78 -3.84 -10.39
C GLU A 105 -15.43 -3.38 -9.80
N ALA A 106 -14.77 -2.40 -10.42
CA ALA A 106 -13.53 -1.83 -9.94
C ALA A 106 -13.68 -1.24 -8.52
N GLN A 107 -14.80 -0.55 -8.25
CA GLN A 107 -15.11 -0.04 -6.92
C GLN A 107 -15.28 -1.17 -5.89
N ARG A 108 -15.98 -2.25 -6.23
CA ARG A 108 -16.12 -3.43 -5.35
C ARG A 108 -14.78 -4.09 -5.07
N ASN A 109 -13.97 -4.29 -6.10
CA ASN A 109 -12.63 -4.88 -5.97
C ASN A 109 -11.71 -4.02 -5.11
N HIS A 110 -11.79 -2.69 -5.26
CA HIS A 110 -11.05 -1.75 -4.44
C HIS A 110 -11.46 -1.85 -2.97
N ALA A 111 -12.76 -1.84 -2.67
CA ALA A 111 -13.27 -1.97 -1.30
C ALA A 111 -12.85 -3.29 -0.64
N GLN A 112 -12.92 -4.41 -1.38
CA GLN A 112 -12.47 -5.71 -0.90
C GLN A 112 -10.97 -5.73 -0.61
N THR A 113 -10.16 -5.14 -1.50
CA THR A 113 -8.70 -5.06 -1.32
C THR A 113 -8.34 -4.22 -0.10
N GLN A 114 -9.01 -3.07 0.10
CA GLN A 114 -8.81 -2.24 1.29
C GLN A 114 -9.13 -3.01 2.57
N GLN A 115 -10.27 -3.71 2.61
CA GLN A 115 -10.66 -4.51 3.76
C GLN A 115 -9.64 -5.62 4.08
N ALA A 116 -9.11 -6.30 3.06
CA ALA A 116 -8.09 -7.32 3.24
C ALA A 116 -6.77 -6.73 3.79
N ILE A 117 -6.37 -5.56 3.29
CA ILE A 117 -5.19 -4.84 3.79
C ILE A 117 -5.35 -4.47 5.28
N GLU A 118 -6.52 -3.95 5.66
CA GLU A 118 -6.81 -3.58 7.06
C GLU A 118 -6.75 -4.79 7.99
N GLN A 119 -7.35 -5.92 7.57
CA GLN A 119 -7.31 -7.17 8.33
C GLN A 119 -5.87 -7.69 8.50
N ASN A 120 -5.10 -7.73 7.42
CA ASN A 120 -3.71 -8.15 7.45
C ASN A 120 -2.86 -7.22 8.33
N HIS A 121 -3.09 -5.91 8.28
CA HIS A 121 -2.40 -4.95 9.12
C HIS A 121 -2.71 -5.18 10.61
N ALA A 122 -3.97 -5.38 10.97
CA ALA A 122 -4.38 -5.69 12.34
C ALA A 122 -3.77 -7.01 12.84
N GLU A 123 -3.71 -8.03 11.99
CA GLU A 123 -3.06 -9.29 12.33
C GLU A 123 -1.55 -9.13 12.54
N ALA A 124 -0.87 -8.43 11.63
CA ALA A 124 0.56 -8.16 11.74
C ALA A 124 0.91 -7.43 13.04
N GLN A 125 0.11 -6.45 13.44
CA GLN A 125 0.27 -5.75 14.73
C GLN A 125 0.13 -6.71 15.91
N ARG A 126 -0.89 -7.57 15.93
CA ARG A 126 -1.08 -8.57 17.00
C ARG A 126 0.10 -9.54 17.08
N ASN A 127 0.59 -10.00 15.95
CA ASN A 127 1.73 -10.91 15.87
C ASN A 127 3.02 -10.21 16.35
N HIS A 128 3.21 -8.94 16.01
CA HIS A 128 4.31 -8.14 16.52
C HIS A 128 4.28 -8.01 18.05
N THR A 129 3.13 -7.67 18.63
CA THR A 129 2.97 -7.57 20.09
C THR A 129 3.27 -8.91 20.79
N LYS A 130 2.78 -10.03 20.24
CA LYS A 130 3.10 -11.37 20.76
C LYS A 130 4.59 -11.67 20.69
N ALA A 131 5.24 -11.36 19.57
CA ALA A 131 6.68 -11.57 19.41
C ALA A 131 7.50 -10.72 20.39
N GLN A 132 7.11 -9.46 20.61
CA GLN A 132 7.73 -8.58 21.61
C GLN A 132 7.59 -9.14 23.03
N HIS A 133 6.39 -9.61 23.40
CA HIS A 133 6.16 -10.23 24.71
C HIS A 133 7.02 -11.48 24.89
N ASN A 134 7.07 -12.36 23.89
CA ASN A 134 7.90 -13.56 23.94
C ASN A 134 9.40 -13.20 24.04
N HIS A 135 9.84 -12.18 23.31
CA HIS A 135 11.22 -11.71 23.40
C HIS A 135 11.56 -11.23 24.82
N GLN A 136 10.68 -10.43 25.44
CA GLN A 136 10.87 -9.98 26.83
C GLN A 136 10.95 -11.15 27.81
N LEU A 137 10.09 -12.16 27.65
CA LEU A 137 10.10 -13.35 28.49
C LEU A 137 11.40 -14.15 28.36
N VAL A 138 11.87 -14.36 27.13
CA VAL A 138 13.13 -15.06 26.87
C VAL A 138 14.33 -14.28 27.42
N THR A 139 14.36 -12.95 27.21
CA THR A 139 15.41 -12.09 27.76
C THR A 139 15.44 -12.17 29.30
N GLY A 140 14.28 -12.11 29.96
CA GLY A 140 14.21 -12.26 31.42
C GLY A 140 14.65 -13.64 31.92
N GLN A 141 14.37 -14.71 31.17
CA GLN A 141 14.88 -16.05 31.47
C GLN A 141 16.40 -16.14 31.33
N LEU A 142 16.98 -15.52 30.30
CA LEU A 142 18.41 -15.46 30.10
C LEU A 142 19.10 -14.70 31.23
N ASP A 143 18.55 -13.55 31.65
CA ASP A 143 19.08 -12.78 32.78
C ASP A 143 19.10 -13.61 34.07
N ASN A 144 18.04 -14.40 34.32
CA ASN A 144 18.01 -15.30 35.47
C ASN A 144 19.10 -16.39 35.40
N ILE A 145 19.31 -16.98 34.22
CA ILE A 145 20.36 -17.99 34.01
C ILE A 145 21.73 -17.37 34.26
N VAL A 146 22.00 -16.18 33.73
CA VAL A 146 23.26 -15.46 33.95
C VAL A 146 23.50 -15.22 35.44
N GLN A 147 22.50 -14.72 36.18
CA GLN A 147 22.62 -14.52 37.63
C GLN A 147 22.93 -15.81 38.40
N ARG A 148 22.32 -16.94 37.99
CA ARG A 148 22.60 -18.25 38.59
C ARG A 148 24.01 -18.73 38.30
N LEU A 149 24.50 -18.51 37.07
CA LEU A 149 25.88 -18.84 36.71
C LEU A 149 26.89 -18.03 37.52
N ASP A 150 26.68 -16.71 37.65
CA ASP A 150 27.52 -15.83 38.48
C ASP A 150 27.54 -16.29 39.95
N THR A 151 26.39 -16.70 40.47
CA THR A 151 26.27 -17.21 41.83
C THR A 151 27.05 -18.52 42.00
N ASN A 152 26.90 -19.44 41.05
CA ASN A 152 27.64 -20.71 41.06
C ASN A 152 29.15 -20.49 40.97
N GLU A 153 29.61 -19.55 40.13
CA GLU A 153 31.03 -19.21 40.01
C GLU A 153 31.61 -18.69 41.33
N ARG A 154 30.88 -17.83 42.05
CA ARG A 154 31.29 -17.36 43.38
C ARG A 154 31.39 -18.49 44.39
N VAL A 155 30.39 -19.38 44.42
CA VAL A 155 30.37 -20.55 45.33
C VAL A 155 31.55 -21.48 45.04
N LEU A 156 31.82 -21.78 43.76
CA LEU A 156 32.94 -22.62 43.36
C LEU A 156 34.28 -21.98 43.76
N SER A 157 34.44 -20.67 43.57
CA SER A 157 35.63 -19.93 43.97
C SER A 157 35.88 -19.98 45.49
N GLN A 158 34.81 -19.86 46.29
CA GLN A 158 34.89 -20.00 47.74
C GLN A 158 35.29 -21.43 48.15
N LEU A 159 34.66 -22.45 47.56
CA LEU A 159 35.00 -23.86 47.82
C LEU A 159 36.46 -24.16 47.49
N LEU A 160 36.96 -23.71 46.34
CA LEU A 160 38.36 -23.88 45.96
C LEU A 160 39.31 -23.24 46.98
N THR A 161 38.95 -22.06 47.49
CA THR A 161 39.70 -21.37 48.55
C THR A 161 39.72 -22.19 49.85
N HIS A 162 38.56 -22.72 50.26
CA HIS A 162 38.47 -23.59 51.44
C HIS A 162 39.30 -24.87 51.28
N PHE A 163 39.25 -25.53 50.11
CA PHE A 163 40.07 -26.73 49.84
C PHE A 163 41.57 -26.42 49.89
N ARG A 164 42.00 -25.29 49.33
CA ARG A 164 43.41 -24.85 49.42
C ARG A 164 43.83 -24.66 50.89
N ASN A 165 43.03 -23.93 51.67
CA ASN A 165 43.32 -23.67 53.08
C ASN A 165 43.34 -24.97 53.91
N ALA A 166 42.40 -25.89 53.66
CA ALA A 166 42.36 -27.20 54.32
C ALA A 166 43.58 -28.06 53.96
N GLY A 167 44.00 -28.05 52.69
CA GLY A 167 45.22 -28.73 52.24
C GLY A 167 46.48 -28.16 52.90
N GLU A 168 46.57 -26.83 53.03
CA GLU A 168 47.67 -26.17 53.75
C GLU A 168 47.68 -26.51 55.24
N LEU A 169 46.51 -26.55 55.90
CA LEU A 169 46.40 -26.98 57.29
C LEU A 169 46.83 -28.44 57.46
N ALA A 170 46.34 -29.34 56.59
CA ALA A 170 46.73 -30.75 56.62
C ALA A 170 48.24 -30.95 56.46
N ALA A 171 48.88 -30.18 55.57
CA ALA A 171 50.32 -30.18 55.38
C ALA A 171 51.10 -29.64 56.60
N ARG A 172 50.51 -28.76 57.41
CA ARG A 172 51.11 -28.27 58.67
C ARG A 172 51.00 -29.28 59.80
N PHE A 173 49.93 -30.08 59.86
CA PHE A 173 49.70 -31.07 60.93
C PHE A 173 50.35 -32.43 60.66
N ARG A 174 50.59 -32.81 59.40
CA ARG A 174 51.43 -33.97 59.06
C ARG A 174 52.82 -33.46 58.69
N GLY A 175 53.78 -33.53 59.59
CA GLY A 175 55.18 -33.20 59.32
C GLY A 175 55.84 -34.12 58.29
N TYR A 176 55.47 -34.00 57.01
CA TYR A 176 56.16 -34.62 55.88
C TYR A 176 56.49 -33.56 54.81
N PRO A 177 57.70 -33.63 54.21
CA PRO A 177 58.26 -32.52 53.47
C PRO A 177 57.59 -32.32 52.11
N ARG A 178 57.48 -31.04 51.74
CA ARG A 178 57.26 -30.60 50.36
C ARG A 178 58.44 -31.08 49.51
N ASP A 179 58.17 -31.81 48.44
CA ASP A 179 58.83 -31.55 47.17
C ASP A 179 57.96 -32.01 45.99
N LEU A 180 57.50 -31.01 45.22
CA LEU A 180 56.75 -31.17 43.98
C LEU A 180 57.66 -31.53 42.78
N ARG A 181 58.96 -31.83 43.00
CA ARG A 181 59.94 -32.08 41.93
C ARG A 181 60.07 -33.55 41.49
N ASP A 182 59.57 -34.51 42.25
CA ASP A 182 59.74 -35.94 41.92
C ASP A 182 58.62 -36.52 41.03
N LEU A 183 57.55 -35.77 40.78
CA LEU A 183 56.47 -36.20 39.87
C LEU A 183 56.84 -36.09 38.37
N GLN A 184 57.99 -35.49 38.02
CA GLN A 184 58.41 -35.31 36.62
C GLN A 184 59.58 -36.20 36.16
N ALA A 185 60.17 -37.03 37.05
CA ALA A 185 61.29 -37.92 36.70
C ALA A 185 60.88 -39.36 36.31
N GLY A 186 59.57 -39.66 36.25
CA GLY A 186 59.06 -41.01 35.94
C GLY A 186 58.62 -41.25 34.49
N GLN A 187 58.63 -40.23 33.62
CA GLN A 187 58.25 -40.36 32.21
C GLN A 187 59.44 -40.02 31.31
N GLY A 188 60.32 -40.98 31.07
CA GLY A 188 61.39 -40.75 30.11
C GLY A 188 62.51 -41.78 30.05
N ARG A 189 62.23 -43.08 30.02
CA ARG A 189 63.17 -44.08 29.47
C ARG A 189 62.44 -45.18 28.72
N GLY A 190 61.98 -44.82 27.52
CA GLY A 190 61.65 -45.77 26.46
C GLY A 190 62.45 -45.43 25.20
N ARG A 191 63.29 -46.39 24.77
CA ARG A 191 63.91 -46.61 23.44
C ARG A 191 65.42 -46.37 23.28
N GLY A 192 66.04 -47.37 22.62
CA GLY A 192 67.35 -47.33 21.93
C GLY A 192 68.34 -48.34 22.50
N ARG A 193 68.40 -49.61 22.07
CA ARG A 193 68.90 -50.18 20.79
C ARG A 193 70.41 -49.94 20.56
N GLY A 194 71.16 -51.05 20.60
CA GLY A 194 72.60 -51.20 20.25
C GLY A 194 73.34 -51.91 21.40
N GLY A 195 74.09 -53.00 21.29
CA GLY A 195 74.60 -53.79 20.17
C GLY A 195 75.92 -54.48 20.61
N ARG A 196 76.05 -55.80 20.34
CA ARG A 196 77.25 -56.67 20.20
C ARG A 196 77.97 -57.33 21.40
N GLY A 197 78.36 -58.59 21.14
CA GLY A 197 79.42 -59.42 21.76
C GLY A 197 78.85 -60.60 22.55
N HIS A 198 79.05 -61.88 22.28
CA HIS A 198 79.96 -62.66 21.41
C HIS A 198 79.23 -63.94 20.95
#